data_AF-A0A820T2D9-F1
#
_entry.id   AF-A0A820T2D9-F1
#
_cell.length_a   1.000
_cell.length_b   1.000
_cell.length_c   1.000
_cell.angle_alpha   90.00
_cell.angle_beta   90.00
_cell.angle_gamma   90.00
#
_symmetry.space_group_name_H-M   'P 1'
#
loop_
_entity.id
_entity.type
_entity.pdbx_description
1 polymer ?
#
loop_
_entity_poly.entity_id
_entity_poly.type
_entity_poly.pdbx_seq_one_letter_code
_entity_poly.pdbx_strand_id
1 'polypeptide(L)'
;DDFNETEPTTEELATLEHISDHIPLAVWLIVICELCERFAYYGLSGPFQNYIQFPEQGPNNTQPGALNRGQQTATALTTFFQFFSYLAPIAGAILADQFWGKYKTIIVACVVYMVGLVVLVLSSIPPSIDKGVAFPGLIVAMVILGAGAGGVKSNVSPLMAEQYTRTKPIITGES
;
A
#
# COMPACT_ATOMS: atom_id res chain seq x y z
N ASP A 1 -4.97 23.70 -28.81
CA ASP A 1 -3.98 24.36 -29.67
C ASP A 1 -2.71 23.55 -29.66
N ASP A 2 -2.45 22.88 -30.78
CA ASP A 2 -1.50 21.76 -30.98
C ASP A 2 -0.35 22.22 -31.89
N PHE A 3 0.22 23.40 -31.60
CA PHE A 3 1.28 23.98 -32.42
C PHE A 3 2.43 24.46 -31.54
N ASN A 4 3.58 23.81 -31.74
CA ASN A 4 4.94 24.22 -31.39
C ASN A 4 5.64 23.54 -30.20
N GLU A 5 5.56 22.22 -30.09
CA GLU A 5 6.53 21.44 -29.29
C GLU A 5 7.73 21.03 -30.16
N THR A 6 8.81 21.79 -30.12
CA THR A 6 10.08 21.45 -30.81
C THR A 6 11.07 20.81 -29.84
N GLU A 7 11.70 19.70 -30.26
CA GLU A 7 12.82 19.10 -29.53
C GLU A 7 14.01 20.09 -29.50
N PRO A 8 14.60 20.39 -28.33
CA PRO A 8 15.67 21.37 -28.22
C PRO A 8 16.96 20.86 -28.87
N THR A 9 17.65 21.76 -29.56
CA THR A 9 19.03 21.51 -30.01
C THR A 9 20.00 21.43 -28.82
N THR A 10 21.20 20.89 -29.02
CA THR A 10 22.19 20.71 -27.93
C THR A 10 22.63 22.02 -27.29
N GLU A 11 22.58 23.14 -28.02
CA GLU A 11 22.89 24.47 -27.50
C GLU A 11 21.73 25.01 -26.65
N GLU A 12 20.49 24.84 -27.11
CA GLU A 12 19.27 25.25 -26.41
C GLU A 12 19.06 24.44 -25.12
N LEU A 13 19.36 23.13 -25.14
CA LEU A 13 19.32 22.30 -23.93
C LEU A 13 20.32 22.78 -22.86
N ALA A 14 21.45 23.37 -23.27
CA ALA A 14 22.48 23.87 -22.35
C ALA A 14 22.22 25.30 -21.84
N THR A 15 21.40 26.08 -22.56
CA THR A 15 21.17 27.50 -22.28
C THR A 15 19.77 27.82 -21.74
N LEU A 16 18.76 27.02 -22.07
CA LEU A 16 17.39 27.22 -21.59
C LEU A 16 17.23 26.77 -20.14
N GLU A 17 16.35 27.48 -19.42
CA GLU A 17 15.96 27.12 -18.07
C GLU A 17 15.12 25.85 -18.08
N HIS A 18 15.49 24.89 -17.23
CA HIS A 18 14.77 23.63 -17.11
C HIS A 18 13.55 23.83 -16.21
N ILE A 19 12.38 23.92 -16.81
CA ILE A 19 11.10 23.99 -16.08
C ILE A 19 10.54 22.58 -15.91
N SER A 20 10.08 22.24 -14.71
CA SER A 20 9.42 20.95 -14.47
C SER A 20 8.06 20.94 -15.14
N ASP A 21 7.79 19.91 -15.95
CA ASP A 21 6.50 19.72 -16.60
C ASP A 21 5.38 19.46 -15.56
N HIS A 22 4.14 19.71 -15.97
CA HIS A 22 2.96 19.55 -15.13
C HIS A 22 2.63 18.07 -14.91
N ILE A 23 2.67 17.66 -13.64
CA ILE A 23 2.28 16.30 -13.25
C ILE A 23 0.75 16.16 -13.38
N PRO A 24 0.24 15.18 -14.15
CA PRO A 24 -1.19 14.99 -14.30
C PRO A 24 -1.82 14.61 -12.95
N LEU A 25 -3.06 15.08 -12.71
CA LEU A 25 -3.78 14.84 -11.44
C LEU A 25 -3.88 13.35 -11.07
N ALA A 26 -3.91 12.47 -12.06
CA ALA A 26 -3.97 11.04 -11.82
C ALA A 26 -2.71 10.50 -11.11
N VAL A 27 -1.52 11.06 -11.37
CA VAL A 27 -0.28 10.68 -10.67
C VAL A 27 -0.35 11.12 -9.20
N TRP A 28 -0.88 12.31 -8.93
CA TRP A 28 -1.10 12.78 -7.55
C TRP A 28 -2.04 11.85 -6.76
N LEU A 29 -3.12 11.37 -7.39
CA LEU A 29 -4.03 10.40 -6.76
C LEU A 29 -3.33 9.08 -6.43
N ILE A 30 -2.48 8.59 -7.33
CA ILE A 30 -1.73 7.35 -7.10
C ILE A 30 -0.72 7.52 -5.95
N VAL A 31 -0.02 8.66 -5.89
CA VAL A 31 0.93 8.97 -4.81
C VAL A 31 0.22 9.03 -3.45
N ILE A 32 -0.95 9.69 -3.37
CA ILE A 32 -1.76 9.72 -2.14
C ILE A 32 -2.20 8.30 -1.75
N CYS A 33 -2.60 7.48 -2.72
CA CYS A 33 -3.01 6.10 -2.48
C CYS A 33 -1.86 5.25 -1.91
N GLU A 34 -0.66 5.32 -2.50
CA GLU A 34 0.55 4.65 -1.99
C GLU A 34 0.91 5.14 -0.58
N LEU A 35 0.82 6.44 -0.32
CA LEU A 35 1.06 7.01 1.01
C LEU A 35 0.07 6.45 2.03
N CYS A 36 -1.22 6.38 1.68
CA CYS A 36 -2.25 5.81 2.54
C CYS A 36 -2.02 4.32 2.82
N GLU A 37 -1.63 3.52 1.82
CA GLU A 37 -1.28 2.11 2.03
C GLU A 37 -0.11 1.98 3.01
N ARG A 38 0.95 2.77 2.84
CA ARG A 38 2.11 2.73 3.73
C ARG A 38 1.77 3.17 5.14
N PHE A 39 0.99 4.24 5.26
CA PHE A 39 0.51 4.69 6.56
C PHE A 39 -0.27 3.58 7.27
N ALA A 40 -1.19 2.92 6.58
CA ALA A 40 -1.93 1.78 7.13
C ALA A 40 -1.00 0.62 7.50
N TYR A 41 -0.10 0.22 6.59
CA TYR A 41 0.83 -0.89 6.83
C TYR A 41 1.69 -0.68 8.10
N TYR A 42 2.29 0.51 8.26
CA TYR A 42 3.11 0.81 9.43
C TYR A 42 2.27 1.05 10.69
N GLY A 43 1.10 1.70 10.56
CA GLY A 43 0.16 1.91 11.66
C GLY A 43 -0.38 0.61 12.27
N LEU A 44 -0.47 -0.44 11.46
CA LEU A 44 -0.89 -1.78 11.88
C LEU A 44 0.26 -2.64 12.41
N SER A 45 1.41 -2.60 11.72
CA SER A 45 2.57 -3.44 12.07
C SER A 45 3.15 -3.09 13.45
N GLY A 46 3.14 -1.82 13.83
CA GLY A 46 3.62 -1.36 15.15
C GLY A 46 2.91 -2.04 16.33
N PRO A 47 1.56 -1.99 16.42
CA PRO A 47 0.82 -2.58 17.54
C PRO A 47 0.65 -4.11 17.47
N PHE A 48 0.83 -4.78 16.33
CA PHE A 48 0.58 -6.22 16.19
C PHE A 48 1.29 -7.09 17.23
N GLN A 49 2.58 -6.82 17.48
CA GLN A 49 3.34 -7.58 18.46
C GLN A 49 2.68 -7.51 19.85
N ASN A 50 2.36 -6.30 20.30
CA ASN A 50 1.76 -6.07 21.62
C ASN A 50 0.33 -6.60 21.71
N TYR A 51 -0.48 -6.36 20.67
CA TYR A 51 -1.87 -6.81 20.56
C TYR A 51 -2.01 -8.33 20.69
N ILE A 52 -1.10 -9.08 20.06
CA ILE A 52 -1.11 -10.55 20.09
C ILE A 52 -0.50 -11.08 21.40
N GLN A 53 0.60 -10.47 21.86
CA GLN A 53 1.39 -10.98 22.98
C GLN A 53 0.67 -10.82 24.32
N PHE A 54 0.13 -9.63 24.60
CA PHE A 54 -0.36 -9.26 25.93
C PHE A 54 -1.89 -9.43 26.05
N PRO A 55 -2.41 -9.64 27.27
CA PRO A 55 -3.85 -9.58 27.56
C PRO A 55 -4.41 -8.16 27.44
N GLU A 56 -5.74 -8.06 27.31
CA GLU A 56 -6.47 -6.79 27.36
C GLU A 56 -6.22 -6.02 28.67
N GLN A 57 -6.18 -6.73 29.80
CA GLN A 57 -5.86 -6.17 31.11
C GLN A 57 -4.49 -6.68 31.57
N GLY A 58 -3.44 -5.94 31.24
CA GLY A 58 -2.09 -6.21 31.72
C GLY A 58 -1.93 -5.92 33.22
N PRO A 59 -0.89 -6.46 33.89
CA PRO A 59 -0.54 -6.05 35.25
C PRO A 59 -0.37 -4.53 35.29
N ASN A 60 -1.18 -3.84 36.10
CA ASN A 60 -1.19 -2.37 36.26
C ASN A 60 -1.60 -1.55 35.02
N ASN A 61 -2.30 -2.15 34.04
CA ASN A 61 -2.82 -1.45 32.85
C ASN A 61 -1.74 -0.70 32.04
N THR A 62 -0.48 -1.11 32.16
CA THR A 62 0.69 -0.37 31.62
C THR A 62 1.10 -0.89 30.24
N GLN A 63 0.61 -2.07 29.84
CA GLN A 63 0.98 -2.73 28.58
C GLN A 63 -0.29 -2.92 27.73
N PRO A 64 -0.41 -2.26 26.56
CA PRO A 64 -1.55 -2.43 25.68
C PRO A 64 -1.51 -3.81 25.01
N GLY A 65 -2.62 -4.54 25.07
CA GLY A 65 -2.75 -5.90 24.54
C GLY A 65 -4.21 -6.29 24.33
N ALA A 66 -4.47 -7.51 23.86
CA ALA A 66 -5.82 -8.06 23.75
C ALA A 66 -5.87 -9.59 23.79
N LEU A 67 -4.98 -10.27 23.06
CA LEU A 67 -5.18 -11.69 22.73
C LEU A 67 -4.50 -12.69 23.67
N ASN A 68 -3.55 -12.25 24.52
CA ASN A 68 -2.81 -13.09 25.46
C ASN A 68 -2.31 -14.42 24.85
N ARG A 69 -1.64 -14.35 23.69
CA ARG A 69 -1.10 -15.54 22.99
C ARG A 69 0.39 -15.76 23.20
N GLY A 70 1.03 -14.89 24.00
CA GLY A 70 2.44 -14.96 24.31
C GLY A 70 3.34 -14.48 23.17
N GLN A 71 4.62 -14.30 23.50
CA GLN A 71 5.62 -13.70 22.61
C GLN A 71 5.89 -14.57 21.38
N GLN A 72 5.95 -15.90 21.54
CA GLN A 72 6.25 -16.81 20.43
C GLN A 72 5.21 -16.67 19.30
N THR A 73 3.92 -16.66 19.64
CA THR A 73 2.83 -16.51 18.67
C THR A 73 2.84 -15.12 18.03
N ALA A 74 3.06 -14.08 18.84
CA ALA A 74 3.11 -12.69 18.36
C ALA A 74 4.23 -12.48 17.34
N THR A 75 5.44 -12.96 17.64
CA THR A 75 6.57 -12.89 16.73
C THR A 75 6.31 -13.72 15.47
N ALA A 76 5.81 -14.95 15.61
CA ALA A 76 5.53 -15.82 14.47
C ALA A 76 4.53 -15.19 13.49
N LEU A 77 3.42 -14.64 13.99
CA LEU A 77 2.40 -14.00 13.15
C LEU A 77 2.89 -12.67 12.55
N THR A 78 3.63 -11.87 13.30
CA THR A 78 4.19 -10.60 12.80
C THR A 78 5.22 -10.86 11.69
N THR A 79 6.13 -11.82 11.91
CA THR A 79 7.10 -12.23 10.88
C THR A 79 6.40 -12.88 9.68
N PHE A 80 5.37 -13.70 9.90
CA PHE A 80 4.57 -14.25 8.81
C PHE A 80 3.92 -13.15 7.98
N PHE A 81 3.28 -12.15 8.62
CA PHE A 81 2.65 -11.04 7.91
C PHE A 81 3.66 -10.25 7.08
N GLN A 82 4.84 -9.99 7.65
CA GLN A 82 5.93 -9.31 6.93
C GLN A 82 6.42 -10.15 5.74
N PHE A 83 6.71 -11.43 5.96
CA PHE A 83 7.11 -12.37 4.92
C PHE A 83 6.08 -12.44 3.80
N PHE A 84 4.81 -12.60 4.16
CA PHE A 84 3.70 -12.69 3.22
C PHE A 84 3.51 -11.40 2.44
N SER A 85 3.66 -10.24 3.08
CA SER A 85 3.59 -8.93 2.41
C SER A 85 4.74 -8.68 1.44
N TYR A 86 5.90 -9.34 1.60
CA TYR A 86 7.00 -9.31 0.63
C TYR A 86 6.84 -10.33 -0.49
N LEU A 87 6.14 -11.44 -0.25
CA LEU A 87 5.87 -12.46 -1.26
C LEU A 87 4.68 -12.11 -2.15
N ALA A 88 3.63 -11.51 -1.57
CA ALA A 88 2.39 -11.16 -2.25
C ALA A 88 2.56 -10.28 -3.51
N PRO A 89 3.53 -9.33 -3.60
CA PRO A 89 3.80 -8.60 -4.83
C PRO A 89 4.13 -9.49 -6.02
N ILE A 90 4.86 -10.59 -5.81
CA ILE A 90 5.21 -11.53 -6.89
C ILE A 90 3.93 -12.18 -7.43
N ALA A 91 3.05 -12.65 -6.54
CA ALA A 91 1.77 -13.22 -6.93
C ALA A 91 0.84 -12.17 -7.58
N GLY A 92 0.82 -10.94 -7.04
CA GLY A 92 0.04 -9.82 -7.57
C GLY A 92 0.45 -9.40 -8.98
N ALA A 93 1.75 -9.42 -9.28
CA ALA A 93 2.28 -9.15 -10.62
C ALA A 93 1.81 -10.21 -11.62
N ILE A 94 1.95 -11.50 -11.28
CA ILE A 94 1.52 -12.61 -12.13
C ILE A 94 0.02 -12.54 -12.42
N LEU A 95 -0.79 -12.23 -11.41
CA LEU A 95 -2.25 -12.07 -11.57
C LEU A 95 -2.60 -10.88 -12.49
N ALA A 96 -1.88 -9.77 -12.36
CA ALA A 96 -2.10 -8.58 -13.21
C ALA A 96 -1.79 -8.87 -14.68
N ASP A 97 -0.68 -9.56 -14.94
CA ASP A 97 -0.19 -9.88 -16.27
C ASP A 97 -1.07 -10.92 -16.99
N GLN A 98 -1.69 -11.85 -16.25
CA GLN A 98 -2.44 -12.97 -16.85
C GLN A 98 -3.95 -12.73 -16.97
N PHE A 99 -4.58 -12.01 -16.03
CA PHE A 99 -6.04 -12.00 -15.95
C PHE A 99 -6.68 -10.70 -16.43
N TRP A 100 -6.32 -9.54 -15.87
CA TRP A 100 -7.19 -8.35 -15.92
C TRP A 100 -6.53 -7.04 -16.36
N GLY A 101 -5.20 -7.00 -16.49
CA GLY A 101 -4.45 -5.78 -16.73
C GLY A 101 -4.19 -4.97 -15.45
N LYS A 102 -3.21 -4.07 -15.52
CA LYS A 102 -2.62 -3.38 -14.35
C LYS A 102 -3.63 -2.53 -13.58
N TYR A 103 -4.39 -1.68 -14.28
CA TYR A 103 -5.35 -0.75 -13.65
C TYR A 103 -6.45 -1.46 -12.85
N LYS A 104 -7.09 -2.49 -13.43
CA LYS A 104 -8.13 -3.26 -12.75
C LYS A 104 -7.57 -4.02 -11.54
N THR A 105 -6.35 -4.54 -11.66
CA THR A 105 -5.69 -5.26 -10.57
C THR A 105 -5.42 -4.34 -9.39
N ILE A 106 -4.99 -3.10 -9.63
CA ILE A 106 -4.79 -2.10 -8.55
C ILE A 106 -6.10 -1.81 -7.83
N ILE A 107 -7.18 -1.51 -8.57
CA ILE A 107 -8.48 -1.19 -7.94
C ILE A 107 -8.95 -2.35 -7.08
N VAL A 108 -8.91 -3.58 -7.61
CA VAL A 108 -9.32 -4.76 -6.86
C VAL A 108 -8.42 -4.96 -5.64
N ALA A 109 -7.12 -4.79 -5.78
CA ALA A 109 -6.18 -4.91 -4.67
C ALA A 109 -6.44 -3.86 -3.57
N CYS A 110 -6.75 -2.61 -3.93
CA CYS A 110 -7.17 -1.57 -2.98
C CYS A 110 -8.46 -1.96 -2.26
N VAL A 111 -9.47 -2.49 -2.97
CA VAL A 111 -10.72 -2.95 -2.36
C VAL A 111 -10.46 -4.11 -1.41
N VAL A 112 -9.66 -5.10 -1.81
CA VAL A 112 -9.27 -6.24 -0.96
C VAL A 112 -8.55 -5.75 0.29
N TYR A 113 -7.62 -4.79 0.16
CA TYR A 113 -6.92 -4.19 1.28
C TYR A 113 -7.88 -3.49 2.25
N MET A 114 -8.82 -2.68 1.72
CA MET A 114 -9.85 -2.01 2.52
C MET A 114 -10.74 -3.02 3.26
N VAL A 115 -11.14 -4.11 2.61
CA VAL A 115 -11.88 -5.20 3.27
C VAL A 115 -11.05 -5.81 4.40
N GLY A 116 -9.75 -6.05 4.18
CA GLY A 116 -8.84 -6.52 5.22
C GLY A 116 -8.78 -5.60 6.44
N LEU A 117 -8.74 -4.28 6.22
CA LEU A 117 -8.78 -3.28 7.30
C LEU A 117 -10.10 -3.34 8.08
N VAL A 118 -11.23 -3.44 7.37
CA VAL A 118 -12.55 -3.55 8.00
C VAL A 118 -12.65 -4.82 8.84
N VAL A 119 -12.23 -5.96 8.31
CA VAL A 119 -12.21 -7.24 9.05
C VAL A 119 -11.32 -7.13 10.27
N LEU A 120 -10.15 -6.50 10.16
CA LEU A 120 -9.26 -6.29 11.29
C LEU A 120 -9.92 -5.45 12.39
N VAL A 121 -10.50 -4.30 12.03
CA VAL A 121 -11.19 -3.41 12.98
C VAL A 121 -12.34 -4.15 13.66
N LEU A 122 -13.18 -4.84 12.89
CA LEU A 122 -14.31 -5.63 13.42
C LEU A 122 -13.84 -6.80 14.29
N SER A 123 -12.66 -7.35 14.08
CA SER A 123 -12.08 -8.38 14.95
C SER A 123 -11.51 -7.80 16.25
N SER A 124 -11.14 -6.51 16.26
CA SER A 124 -10.46 -5.83 17.37
C SER A 124 -11.42 -5.06 18.29
N ILE A 125 -12.72 -5.03 17.99
CA ILE A 125 -13.71 -4.43 18.89
C ILE A 125 -13.89 -5.30 20.16
N PRO A 126 -14.19 -4.70 21.33
CA PRO A 126 -14.38 -5.43 22.59
C PRO A 126 -15.31 -6.66 22.50
N PRO A 127 -16.51 -6.59 21.88
CA PRO A 127 -17.40 -7.76 21.81
C PRO A 127 -16.86 -8.92 20.97
N SER A 128 -15.89 -8.67 20.07
CA SER A 128 -15.22 -9.72 19.28
C SER A 128 -14.10 -10.38 20.08
N ILE A 129 -13.44 -9.63 20.95
CA ILE A 129 -12.41 -10.12 21.88
C ILE A 129 -13.06 -11.00 22.95
N ASP A 130 -14.14 -10.55 23.56
CA ASP A 130 -14.89 -11.30 24.59
C ASP A 130 -15.43 -12.64 24.08
N LYS A 131 -15.85 -12.68 22.81
CA LYS A 131 -16.36 -13.90 22.16
C LYS A 131 -15.25 -14.83 21.67
N GLY A 132 -13.98 -14.45 21.81
CA GLY A 132 -12.82 -15.23 21.36
C GLY A 132 -12.63 -15.30 19.84
N VAL A 133 -13.39 -14.53 19.05
CA VAL A 133 -13.29 -14.51 17.58
C VAL A 133 -12.19 -13.58 17.07
N ALA A 134 -11.63 -12.74 17.94
CA ALA A 134 -10.58 -11.78 17.59
C ALA A 134 -9.30 -12.44 17.03
N PHE A 135 -8.87 -13.58 17.60
CA PHE A 135 -7.66 -14.27 17.13
C PHE A 135 -7.78 -14.87 15.72
N PRO A 136 -8.81 -15.69 15.39
CA PRO A 136 -9.00 -16.16 14.02
C PRO A 136 -9.33 -15.00 13.05
N GLY A 137 -10.06 -13.98 13.51
CA GLY A 137 -10.32 -12.77 12.73
C GLY A 137 -9.05 -12.02 12.34
N LEU A 138 -8.09 -11.89 13.25
CA LEU A 138 -6.78 -11.30 12.99
C LEU A 138 -6.00 -12.07 11.92
N ILE A 139 -5.96 -13.40 11.99
CA ILE A 139 -5.23 -14.22 11.00
C ILE A 139 -5.84 -14.03 9.61
N VAL A 140 -7.17 -14.07 9.50
CA VAL A 140 -7.86 -13.83 8.23
C VAL A 140 -7.57 -12.42 7.73
N ALA A 141 -7.62 -11.41 8.60
CA ALA A 141 -7.30 -10.04 8.24
C ALA A 141 -5.85 -9.89 7.74
N MET A 142 -4.87 -10.52 8.39
CA MET A 142 -3.46 -10.50 7.97
C MET A 142 -3.26 -11.07 6.57
N VAL A 143 -3.94 -12.17 6.23
CA VAL A 143 -3.87 -12.77 4.88
C VAL A 143 -4.52 -11.85 3.84
N ILE A 144 -5.70 -11.30 4.13
CA ILE A 144 -6.39 -10.40 3.20
C ILE A 144 -5.57 -9.11 2.98
N LEU A 145 -5.05 -8.51 4.06
CA LEU A 145 -4.21 -7.31 4.02
C LEU A 145 -2.93 -7.55 3.24
N GLY A 146 -2.22 -8.66 3.50
CA GLY A 146 -1.00 -8.98 2.77
C GLY A 146 -1.25 -9.20 1.28
N ALA A 147 -2.36 -9.86 0.92
CA ALA A 147 -2.75 -10.06 -0.48
C ALA A 147 -3.07 -8.72 -1.17
N GLY A 148 -3.84 -7.85 -0.51
CA GLY A 148 -4.16 -6.51 -1.01
C GLY A 148 -2.91 -5.65 -1.19
N ALA A 149 -2.00 -5.64 -0.20
CA ALA A 149 -0.74 -4.88 -0.26
C ALA A 149 0.14 -5.33 -1.42
N GLY A 150 0.21 -6.65 -1.67
CA GLY A 150 0.97 -7.21 -2.79
C GLY A 150 0.45 -6.75 -4.16
N GLY A 151 -0.87 -6.77 -4.35
CA GLY A 151 -1.49 -6.32 -5.60
C GLY A 151 -1.27 -4.83 -5.90
N VAL A 152 -1.30 -3.98 -4.86
CA VAL A 152 -1.01 -2.55 -5.00
C VAL A 152 0.47 -2.31 -5.34
N LYS A 153 1.39 -2.86 -4.54
CA LYS A 153 2.85 -2.63 -4.69
C LYS A 153 3.42 -3.09 -6.03
N SER A 154 2.89 -4.18 -6.59
CA SER A 154 3.37 -4.72 -7.87
C SER A 154 2.95 -3.89 -9.09
N ASN A 155 1.86 -3.13 -9.00
CA ASN A 155 1.23 -2.51 -10.16
C ASN A 155 1.21 -0.97 -10.12
N VAL A 156 1.39 -0.35 -8.94
CA VAL A 156 1.42 1.11 -8.77
C VAL A 156 2.57 1.77 -9.55
N SER A 157 3.81 1.28 -9.45
CA SER A 157 4.95 1.89 -10.15
C SER A 157 4.81 1.84 -11.68
N PRO A 158 4.39 0.71 -12.29
CA PRO A 158 4.05 0.68 -13.72
C PRO A 158 2.97 1.68 -14.11
N LEU A 159 1.90 1.82 -13.32
CA LEU A 159 0.80 2.75 -13.63
C LEU A 159 1.28 4.21 -13.54
N MET A 160 2.11 4.55 -12.55
CA MET A 160 2.71 5.89 -12.46
C MET A 160 3.61 6.20 -13.66
N ALA A 161 4.42 5.23 -14.09
CA ALA A 161 5.29 5.38 -15.26
C ALA A 161 4.48 5.58 -16.54
N GLU A 162 3.37 4.85 -16.71
CA GLU A 162 2.47 5.00 -17.87
C GLU A 162 1.80 6.39 -17.92
N GLN A 163 1.57 7.03 -16.77
CA GLN A 163 1.03 8.39 -16.72
C GLN A 163 2.08 9.48 -16.95
N TYR A 164 3.36 9.13 -16.95
CA TYR A 164 4.45 10.04 -17.31
C TYR A 164 4.84 9.84 -18.78
N THR A 165 4.02 10.35 -19.70
CA THR A 165 4.21 10.16 -21.15
C THR A 165 5.32 11.07 -21.74
N ARG A 166 5.84 12.02 -20.97
CA ARG A 166 6.82 13.02 -21.41
C ARG A 166 8.25 12.52 -21.25
N THR A 167 8.77 11.87 -22.30
CA THR A 167 10.14 11.31 -22.33
C THR A 167 11.17 12.27 -22.93
N LYS A 168 10.74 13.31 -23.65
CA LYS A 168 11.63 14.26 -24.33
C LYS A 168 11.40 15.69 -23.84
N PRO A 169 12.47 16.47 -23.61
CA PRO A 169 12.33 17.90 -23.32
C PRO A 169 11.74 18.62 -24.53
N ILE A 170 10.86 19.57 -24.28
CA ILE A 170 10.22 20.40 -25.30
C ILE A 170 10.46 21.87 -24.96
N ILE A 171 10.66 22.69 -25.98
CA ILE A 171 10.73 24.15 -25.79
C ILE A 171 9.30 24.67 -25.76
N THR A 172 8.90 25.28 -24.65
CA THR A 172 7.63 26.01 -24.56
C THR A 172 7.91 27.48 -24.86
N GLY A 173 7.55 27.96 -26.05
CA GLY A 173 7.67 29.38 -26.38
C GLY A 173 6.59 30.19 -25.65
N GLU A 174 6.98 31.15 -24.81
CA GLU A 174 6.05 32.17 -24.30
C GLU A 174 5.53 33.02 -25.48
N SER A 175 4.21 33.11 -25.60
CA SER A 175 3.52 34.16 -26.36
C SER A 175 3.18 35.33 -25.47
#